data_AF-A0A917Y9Q0-F1
#
_entry.id   AF-A0A917Y9Q0-F1
#
_cell.length_a   1.000
_cell.length_b   1.000
_cell.length_c   1.000
_cell.angle_alpha   90.00
_cell.angle_beta   90.00
_cell.angle_gamma   90.00
#
_symmetry.space_group_name_H-M   'P 1'
#
loop_
_entity.id
_entity.type
_entity.pdbx_description
1 polymer ?
#
loop_
_entity_poly.entity_id
_entity_poly.type
_entity_poly.pdbx_seq_one_letter_code
_entity_poly.pdbx_strand_id
1 'polypeptide(L)' 'MYVMEEPQRGIRAVYAASTITVYQAYSPDIGIPAGREGRFPTLWKRDRMTWVIKPR' A
#
# COMPACT_ATOMS: atom_id res chain seq x y z
N MET A 1 -18.50 17.41 11.98
CA MET A 1 -17.25 16.63 11.83
C MET A 1 -17.67 15.19 11.59
N TYR A 2 -17.59 14.70 10.35
CA TYR A 2 -18.02 13.35 10.02
C TYR A 2 -16.87 12.38 10.34
N VAL A 3 -17.13 11.42 11.23
CA VAL A 3 -16.23 10.29 11.40
C VAL A 3 -16.54 9.34 10.25
N MET A 4 -15.69 9.33 9.23
CA MET A 4 -15.74 8.30 8.19
C MET A 4 -15.31 6.99 8.85
N GLU A 5 -16.19 5.99 8.90
CA GLU A 5 -15.75 4.65 9.29
C GLU A 5 -14.64 4.18 8.35
N GLU A 6 -13.50 3.78 8.90
CA GLU A 6 -12.41 3.27 8.10
C GLU A 6 -12.85 1.98 7.39
N PRO A 7 -12.67 1.88 6.07
CA PRO A 7 -13.02 0.66 5.35
C PRO A 7 -12.19 -0.52 5.87
N GLN A 8 -12.86 -1.66 6.09
CA GLN A 8 -12.23 -2.90 6.55
C GLN A 8 -11.06 -3.36 5.65
N ARG A 9 -11.10 -2.98 4.36
CA ARG A 9 -10.08 -3.27 3.33
C ARG A 9 -9.57 -1.96 2.70
N GLY A 10 -9.01 -1.09 3.54
CA GLY A 10 -8.40 0.18 3.12
C GLY A 10 -6.89 0.07 2.96
N ILE A 11 -6.33 0.76 1.96
CA ILE A 11 -4.90 1.01 1.87
C ILE A 11 -4.58 2.15 2.85
N ARG A 12 -3.72 1.89 3.85
CA ARG A 12 -3.26 2.91 4.79
C ARG A 12 -2.12 3.71 4.19
N ALA A 13 -2.13 5.02 4.38
CA ALA A 13 -1.07 5.91 3.94
C ALA A 13 -0.83 7.07 4.91
N VAL A 14 0.40 7.56 4.94
CA VAL A 14 0.80 8.81 5.59
C VAL A 14 1.05 9.84 4.49
N TYR A 15 0.42 11.00 4.63
CA TYR A 15 0.56 12.11 3.70
C TYR A 15 1.48 13.17 4.30
N ALA A 16 2.42 13.65 3.50
CA ALA A 16 3.22 14.84 3.78
C ALA A 16 3.02 15.84 2.63
N ALA A 17 3.63 17.03 2.74
CA ALA A 17 3.43 18.13 1.79
C ALA A 17 3.73 17.73 0.32
N SER A 18 4.68 16.84 0.09
CA SER A 18 5.11 16.42 -1.26
C SER A 18 5.20 14.91 -1.45
N THR A 19 4.92 14.11 -0.42
CA THR A 19 5.08 12.66 -0.46
C THR A 19 3.89 11.93 0.15
N ILE A 20 3.66 10.71 -0.34
CA ILE A 20 2.69 9.78 0.21
C ILE A 20 3.44 8.49 0.53
N THR A 21 3.40 8.07 1.79
CA THR A 21 3.95 6.77 2.22
C THR A 21 2.80 5.78 2.33
N VAL A 22 2.82 4.73 1.51
CA VAL A 22 1.77 3.71 1.51
C VAL A 22 2.25 2.46 2.22
N TYR A 23 1.46 1.94 3.17
CA TYR A 23 1.75 0.67 3.82
C TYR A 23 1.14 -0.49 3.05
N GLN A 24 1.94 -1.11 2.17
CA GLN A 24 1.60 -2.36 1.49
C GLN A 24 2.59 -3.46 1.89
N ALA A 25 2.08 -4.69 1.95
CA ALA A 25 2.87 -5.88 2.28
C ALA A 25 3.65 -6.41 1.07
N TYR A 26 4.45 -5.56 0.44
CA TYR A 26 5.36 -5.96 -0.62
C TYR A 26 6.81 -5.94 -0.12
N SER A 27 7.61 -6.92 -0.53
CA SER A 27 9.06 -6.87 -0.30
C SER A 27 9.68 -5.66 -1.02
N PRO A 28 10.86 -5.19 -0.58
CA PRO A 28 11.58 -4.08 -1.25
C PRO A 28 11.75 -4.29 -2.76
N ASP A 29 12.00 -5.54 -3.19
CA ASP A 29 12.17 -5.92 -4.61
C ASP A 29 10.91 -5.71 -5.47
N ILE A 30 9.74 -5.52 -4.85
CA ILE A 30 8.49 -5.20 -5.53
C ILE A 30 8.13 -3.73 -5.31
N GLY A 31 8.18 -3.26 -4.06
CA GLY A 31 7.70 -1.92 -3.68
C GLY A 31 8.54 -0.78 -4.27
N ILE A 32 9.87 -0.91 -4.24
CA ILE A 32 10.79 0.12 -4.75
C ILE A 32 10.65 0.31 -6.27
N PRO A 33 10.77 -0.75 -7.11
CA PRO A 33 10.60 -0.58 -8.56
C PRO A 33 9.17 -0.14 -8.92
N ALA A 34 8.14 -0.62 -8.21
CA ALA A 34 6.76 -0.18 -8.45
C ALA A 34 6.57 1.32 -8.22
N GLY A 35 7.12 1.87 -7.15
CA GLY A 35 7.08 3.31 -6.87
C GLY A 35 7.88 4.14 -7.87
N ARG A 36 9.06 3.65 -8.28
CA ARG A 36 9.94 4.35 -9.21
C ARG A 36 9.40 4.37 -10.65
N GLU A 37 8.82 3.26 -11.10
CA GLU A 37 8.46 3.05 -12.52
C GLU A 37 6.96 3.18 -12.79
N GLY A 38 6.15 3.31 -11.73
CA GLY A 38 4.69 3.34 -11.82
C GLY A 38 4.08 2.03 -12.33
N ARG A 39 4.83 0.92 -12.28
CA ARG A 39 4.44 -0.40 -12.79
C ARG A 39 4.99 -1.50 -11.88
N PHE A 40 4.19 -2.54 -11.66
CA PHE A 40 4.65 -3.69 -10.90
C PHE A 40 5.66 -4.53 -11.71
N PRO A 41 6.75 -5.00 -11.08
CA PRO A 41 7.71 -5.90 -11.74
C PRO A 41 7.10 -7.30 -11.94
N THR A 42 7.76 -8.13 -12.75
CA THR A 42 7.34 -9.52 -13.03
C THR A 42 7.27 -10.41 -11.77
N LEU A 43 7.97 -10.03 -10.71
CA LEU A 43 7.91 -10.67 -9.39
C LEU A 43 6.54 -10.52 -8.70
N TRP A 44 5.78 -9.48 -9.06
CA TRP A 44 4.45 -9.25 -8.51
C TRP A 44 3.43 -10.24 -9.09
N LYS A 45 2.53 -10.74 -8.23
CA LYS A 45 1.41 -11.59 -8.66
C LYS A 45 0.12 -11.21 -7.96
N ARG A 46 -0.97 -11.09 -8.72
CA ARG A 46 -2.29 -10.68 -8.24
C ARG A 46 -2.91 -11.66 -7.24
N ASP A 47 -2.64 -12.95 -7.41
CA ASP A 47 -3.13 -14.05 -6.57
C ASP A 47 -2.49 -14.11 -5.18
N ARG A 48 -1.31 -13.49 -5.01
CA ARG A 48 -0.56 -13.45 -3.74
C ARG A 48 -0.98 -12.29 -2.82
N MET A 49 -1.96 -11.49 -3.24
CA MET A 49 -2.42 -10.32 -2.49
C MET A 49 -3.17 -10.75 -1.22
N THR A 50 -2.51 -10.68 -0.06
CA THR A 50 -3.14 -10.90 1.25
C THR A 50 -3.28 -9.58 2.01
N TRP A 51 -4.45 -9.34 2.60
CA TRP A 51 -4.64 -8.21 3.50
C TRP A 51 -3.94 -8.46 4.83
N VAL A 52 -2.89 -7.69 5.12
CA VAL A 52 -2.28 -7.67 6.45
C VAL A 52 -3.09 -6.71 7.32
N ILE A 53 -3.84 -7.26 8.27
CA ILE A 53 -4.56 -6.45 9.26
C ILE A 53 -3.52 -5.87 10.20
N LYS A 54 -3.31 -4.55 10.12
CA LYS A 54 -2.58 -3.81 11.14
C LYS A 54 -3.57 -3.48 12.27
N PRO A 55 -3.35 -3.96 13.51
CA PRO A 55 -4.17 -3.54 14.64
C PRO A 55 -4.12 -2.00 14.75
N ARG A 56 -5.22 -1.43 15.22
CA ARG A 56 -5.28 0.01 15.54
C ARG A 56 -4.45 0.30 16.78
#